data_AF-A0A6G1SF63-F1
#
_entry.id   AF-A0A6G1SF63-F1
#
_cell.length_a   1.000
_cell.length_b   1.000
_cell.length_c   1.000
_cell.angle_alpha   90.00
_cell.angle_beta   90.00
_cell.angle_gamma   90.00
#
_symmetry.space_group_name_H-M   'P 1'
#
loop_
_entity.id
_entity.type
_entity.pdbx_description
1 polymer ?
#
loop_
_entity_poly.entity_id
_entity_poly.type
_entity_poly.pdbx_seq_one_letter_code
_entity_poly.pdbx_strand_id
1 'polypeptide(L)'
;MICVNRFAILFRRITTNHLLVPTTTAAAKTAIIAQQKLASDYRAITTTTKAIKMAKIISGKEVADEIRAKLKAKVETLPVKPKLVIVQVGGREDSNVYIRMKMQFADSIGATSELVKLERDVSEKALAQKIVELNQDSSVHGIITQLPFDCSNKINSDYIVNLIDPKKDVDGLSVYNAGKLSHGELDSSAFVPCTPNGCLELIKKSGIKIEGSRSVVIGRSKIVGSPMAQLLMWNNSTVTICHSRTKNIDEICRQADILVAAVGRAQMVKGSWLKPGAVVIDCGINVIPDATKKSGTRLVGDVDFEDCRTVASAITPVPGGVGPMTVAMLISNTVESASRTVSAN
;
A
#
# COMPACT_ATOMS: atom_id res chain seq x y z
N MET A 1 -21.99 -19.42 -5.48
CA MET A 1 -22.18 -20.83 -5.09
C MET A 1 -23.61 -21.35 -5.26
N ILE A 2 -24.66 -20.55 -5.01
CA ILE A 2 -26.06 -21.02 -5.01
C ILE A 2 -26.61 -21.32 -6.43
N CYS A 3 -26.17 -20.60 -7.47
CA CYS A 3 -26.64 -20.82 -8.85
C CYS A 3 -26.17 -22.15 -9.48
N VAL A 4 -24.94 -22.59 -9.16
CA VAL A 4 -24.35 -23.82 -9.70
C VAL A 4 -25.04 -25.07 -9.13
N ASN A 5 -25.44 -25.01 -7.86
CA ASN A 5 -26.14 -26.12 -7.21
C ASN A 5 -27.56 -26.33 -7.76
N ARG A 6 -28.25 -25.26 -8.19
CA ARG A 6 -29.57 -25.40 -8.82
C ARG A 6 -29.51 -26.06 -10.20
N PHE A 7 -28.44 -25.83 -10.97
CA PHE A 7 -28.24 -26.48 -12.27
C PHE A 7 -27.87 -27.96 -12.14
N ALA A 8 -27.02 -28.32 -11.16
CA ALA A 8 -26.65 -29.70 -10.89
C ALA A 8 -27.85 -30.55 -10.43
N ILE A 9 -28.75 -29.99 -9.61
CA ILE A 9 -29.98 -30.65 -9.16
C ILE A 9 -30.97 -30.83 -10.32
N LEU A 10 -31.07 -29.86 -11.24
CA LEU A 10 -31.91 -29.97 -12.43
C LEU A 10 -31.40 -31.07 -13.38
N PHE A 11 -30.08 -31.20 -13.56
CA PHE A 11 -29.47 -32.22 -14.42
C PHE A 11 -29.62 -33.65 -13.86
N ARG A 12 -29.54 -33.82 -12.54
CA ARG A 12 -29.84 -35.11 -11.88
C ARG A 12 -31.32 -35.51 -12.01
N ARG A 13 -32.24 -34.55 -11.99
CA ARG A 13 -33.69 -34.82 -12.21
C ARG A 13 -34.03 -35.22 -13.64
N ILE A 14 -33.32 -34.69 -14.64
CA ILE A 14 -33.53 -35.05 -16.05
C ILE A 14 -32.99 -36.45 -16.37
N THR A 15 -31.96 -36.91 -15.66
CA THR A 15 -31.32 -38.22 -15.91
C THR A 15 -31.94 -39.40 -15.15
N THR A 16 -32.82 -39.14 -14.16
CA THR A 16 -33.43 -40.20 -13.32
C THR A 16 -34.91 -40.46 -13.57
N ASN A 17 -35.60 -39.65 -14.39
CA ASN A 17 -36.96 -39.96 -14.81
C ASN A 17 -36.94 -40.86 -16.04
N HIS A 18 -37.42 -42.10 -15.89
CA HIS A 18 -37.86 -42.96 -16.97
C HIS A 18 -38.86 -42.20 -17.87
N LEU A 19 -38.37 -41.62 -18.96
CA LEU A 19 -39.18 -41.06 -20.02
C LEU A 19 -39.24 -42.07 -21.15
N LEU A 20 -40.46 -42.59 -21.32
CA LEU A 20 -40.95 -43.38 -22.44
C LEU A 20 -40.27 -43.00 -23.75
N VAL A 21 -39.63 -43.99 -24.39
CA VAL A 21 -39.01 -43.88 -25.70
C VAL A 21 -40.10 -43.58 -26.75
N PRO A 22 -40.07 -42.44 -27.46
CA PRO A 22 -41.00 -42.21 -28.56
C PRO A 22 -40.58 -43.05 -29.77
N THR A 23 -41.51 -43.83 -30.30
CA THR A 23 -41.36 -44.78 -31.42
C THR A 23 -41.30 -44.11 -32.80
N THR A 24 -40.71 -42.92 -32.94
CA THR A 24 -40.46 -42.29 -34.25
C THR A 24 -39.01 -41.82 -34.39
N THR A 25 -38.37 -42.30 -35.45
CA THR A 25 -36.92 -42.19 -35.72
C THR A 25 -36.41 -40.75 -35.85
N ALA A 26 -37.30 -39.79 -36.10
CA ALA A 26 -36.96 -38.37 -36.21
C ALA A 26 -36.85 -37.69 -34.83
N ALA A 27 -37.77 -37.96 -33.89
CA ALA A 27 -37.76 -37.35 -32.56
C ALA A 27 -36.57 -37.83 -31.71
N ALA A 28 -36.21 -39.12 -31.85
CA ALA A 28 -35.03 -39.69 -31.19
C ALA A 28 -33.72 -39.06 -31.68
N LYS A 29 -33.58 -38.80 -32.99
CA LYS A 29 -32.39 -38.15 -33.55
C LYS A 29 -32.25 -36.70 -33.06
N THR A 30 -33.33 -35.94 -32.99
CA THR A 30 -33.31 -34.56 -32.49
C THR A 30 -32.94 -34.48 -31.01
N ALA A 31 -33.44 -35.42 -30.19
CA ALA A 31 -33.09 -35.50 -28.77
C ALA A 31 -31.61 -35.84 -28.53
N ILE A 32 -31.03 -36.74 -29.33
CA ILE A 32 -29.62 -37.12 -29.24
C ILE A 32 -28.72 -35.94 -29.64
N ILE A 33 -29.06 -35.20 -30.70
CA ILE A 33 -28.30 -34.01 -31.13
C ILE A 33 -28.35 -32.91 -30.06
N ALA A 34 -29.52 -32.70 -29.43
CA ALA A 34 -29.65 -31.73 -28.34
C ALA A 34 -28.83 -32.14 -27.10
N GLN A 35 -28.81 -33.42 -26.74
CA GLN A 35 -27.98 -33.93 -25.63
C GLN A 35 -26.48 -33.83 -25.94
N GLN A 36 -26.06 -34.10 -27.18
CA GLN A 36 -24.66 -33.97 -27.60
C GLN A 36 -24.20 -32.52 -27.60
N LYS A 37 -25.06 -31.58 -28.01
CA LYS A 37 -24.79 -30.14 -27.97
C LYS A 37 -24.74 -29.61 -26.53
N LEU A 38 -25.66 -30.04 -25.67
CA LEU A 38 -25.60 -29.74 -24.22
C LEU A 38 -24.34 -30.30 -23.57
N ALA A 39 -23.91 -31.51 -23.94
CA ALA A 39 -22.68 -32.10 -23.44
C ALA A 39 -21.42 -31.42 -24.00
N SER A 40 -21.43 -30.94 -25.25
CA SER A 40 -20.32 -30.16 -25.81
C SER A 40 -20.24 -28.78 -25.16
N ASP A 41 -21.36 -28.12 -24.93
CA ASP A 41 -21.43 -26.82 -24.27
C ASP A 41 -21.00 -26.95 -22.80
N TYR A 42 -21.43 -28.01 -22.11
CA TYR A 42 -20.97 -28.30 -20.76
C TYR A 42 -19.47 -28.62 -20.72
N ARG A 43 -18.95 -29.40 -21.68
CA ARG A 43 -17.50 -29.63 -21.82
C ARG A 43 -16.76 -28.35 -22.17
N ALA A 44 -17.29 -27.46 -23.00
CA ALA A 44 -16.69 -26.16 -23.31
C ALA A 44 -16.65 -25.26 -22.07
N ILE A 45 -17.72 -25.23 -21.28
CA ILE A 45 -17.78 -24.51 -19.99
C ILE A 45 -16.77 -25.11 -18.99
N THR A 46 -16.69 -26.44 -18.90
CA THR A 46 -15.79 -27.14 -17.97
C THR A 46 -14.32 -27.04 -18.41
N THR A 47 -14.04 -27.02 -19.71
CA THR A 47 -12.68 -26.87 -20.29
C THR A 47 -12.21 -25.41 -20.22
N THR A 48 -13.14 -24.45 -20.18
CA THR A 48 -12.84 -23.01 -19.99
C THR A 48 -12.86 -22.60 -18.52
N THR A 49 -13.07 -23.53 -17.58
CA THR A 49 -12.84 -23.29 -16.15
C THR A 49 -11.35 -23.49 -15.85
N LYS A 50 -10.49 -22.72 -16.52
CA LYS A 50 -9.12 -22.49 -16.06
C LYS A 50 -9.29 -21.93 -14.65
N ALA A 51 -8.90 -22.69 -13.63
CA ALA A 51 -9.05 -22.28 -12.23
C ALA A 51 -8.60 -20.82 -12.12
N ILE A 52 -9.52 -19.91 -11.78
CA ILE A 52 -9.21 -18.48 -11.68
C ILE A 52 -8.19 -18.39 -10.56
N LYS A 53 -6.92 -18.28 -10.95
CA LYS A 53 -5.80 -18.23 -10.01
C LYS A 53 -5.86 -16.84 -9.38
N MET A 54 -6.44 -16.78 -8.19
CA MET A 54 -6.51 -15.56 -7.41
C MET A 54 -5.09 -15.10 -7.04
N ALA A 55 -4.88 -13.79 -7.07
CA ALA A 55 -3.62 -13.16 -6.69
C ALA A 55 -3.19 -13.57 -5.27
N LYS A 56 -1.88 -13.72 -5.07
CA LYS A 56 -1.29 -13.83 -3.73
C LYS A 56 -1.55 -12.53 -2.98
N ILE A 57 -2.16 -12.60 -1.80
CA ILE A 57 -2.35 -11.42 -0.97
C ILE A 57 -1.03 -11.09 -0.26
N ILE A 58 -0.54 -9.86 -0.45
CA ILE A 58 0.66 -9.36 0.23
C ILE A 58 0.21 -8.68 1.52
N SER A 59 0.24 -9.44 2.63
CA SER A 59 -0.13 -8.95 3.96
C SER A 59 0.95 -8.00 4.49
N GLY A 60 0.71 -6.70 4.44
CA GLY A 60 1.65 -5.73 4.99
C GLY A 60 1.71 -5.74 6.51
N LYS A 61 0.68 -6.27 7.17
CA LYS A 61 0.75 -6.58 8.61
C LYS A 61 1.83 -7.62 8.91
N GLU A 62 1.85 -8.74 8.19
CA GLU A 62 2.86 -9.78 8.37
C GLU A 62 4.27 -9.27 8.09
N VAL A 63 4.45 -8.51 7.01
CA VAL A 63 5.75 -7.91 6.68
C VAL A 63 6.18 -6.89 7.74
N ALA A 64 5.25 -6.07 8.25
CA ALA A 64 5.54 -5.13 9.34
C ALA A 64 5.93 -5.85 10.65
N ASP A 65 5.33 -7.01 10.93
CA ASP A 65 5.67 -7.83 12.10
C ASP A 65 7.07 -8.46 11.96
N GLU A 66 7.44 -8.93 10.76
CA GLU A 66 8.82 -9.39 10.46
C GLU A 66 9.85 -8.28 10.68
N ILE A 67 9.53 -7.06 10.24
CA ILE A 67 10.39 -5.89 10.41
C ILE A 67 10.48 -5.50 11.88
N ARG A 68 9.36 -5.51 12.62
CA ARG A 68 9.34 -5.28 14.07
C ARG A 68 10.30 -6.21 14.80
N ALA A 69 10.26 -7.51 14.48
CA ALA A 69 11.15 -8.49 15.10
C ALA A 69 12.63 -8.20 14.84
N LYS A 70 12.99 -7.87 13.59
CA LYS A 70 14.37 -7.47 13.22
C LYS A 70 14.82 -6.20 13.94
N LEU A 71 13.95 -5.20 13.99
CA LEU A 71 14.25 -3.93 14.67
C LEU A 71 14.42 -4.11 16.17
N LYS A 72 13.58 -4.92 16.81
CA LYS A 72 13.71 -5.23 18.24
C LYS A 72 15.09 -5.82 18.56
N ALA A 73 15.51 -6.85 17.81
CA ALA A 73 16.84 -7.45 17.98
C ALA A 73 17.97 -6.42 17.74
N LYS A 74 17.82 -5.52 16.76
CA LYS A 74 18.79 -4.45 16.51
C LYS A 74 18.86 -3.46 17.67
N VAL A 75 17.72 -3.00 18.18
CA VAL A 75 17.64 -2.03 19.29
C VAL A 75 18.24 -2.59 20.57
N GLU A 76 18.07 -3.88 20.86
CA GLU A 76 18.69 -4.54 22.01
C GLU A 76 20.23 -4.46 22.02
N THR A 77 20.85 -4.34 20.84
CA THR A 77 22.32 -4.24 20.70
C THR A 77 22.85 -2.82 20.56
N LEU A 78 21.99 -1.80 20.42
CA LEU A 78 22.43 -0.42 20.24
C LEU A 78 22.83 0.20 21.59
N PRO A 79 23.98 0.92 21.67
CA PRO A 79 24.39 1.59 22.91
C PRO A 79 23.56 2.85 23.22
N VAL A 80 22.76 3.31 22.27
CA VAL A 80 21.79 4.39 22.44
C VAL A 80 20.38 3.86 22.24
N LYS A 81 19.42 4.42 22.98
CA LYS A 81 18.00 4.10 22.80
C LYS A 81 17.42 5.02 21.72
N PRO A 82 16.95 4.51 20.57
CA PRO A 82 16.36 5.36 19.54
C PRO A 82 15.16 6.12 20.08
N LYS A 83 15.10 7.43 19.78
CA LYS A 83 14.04 8.34 20.24
C LYS A 83 13.39 9.02 19.06
N LEU A 84 12.08 8.80 18.89
CA LEU A 84 11.23 9.49 17.93
C LEU A 84 10.45 10.62 18.63
N VAL A 85 10.48 11.83 18.08
CA VAL A 85 9.60 12.92 18.51
C VAL A 85 8.58 13.20 17.42
N ILE A 86 7.30 13.20 17.81
CA ILE A 86 6.17 13.48 16.94
C ILE A 86 5.62 14.85 17.30
N VAL A 87 5.67 15.79 16.37
CA VAL A 87 5.10 17.14 16.54
C VAL A 87 3.71 17.16 15.93
N GLN A 88 2.68 17.38 16.76
CA GLN A 88 1.28 17.48 16.36
C GLN A 88 0.78 18.92 16.57
N VAL A 89 0.04 19.45 15.59
CA VAL A 89 -0.71 20.69 15.74
C VAL A 89 -2.20 20.37 15.70
N GLY A 90 -2.93 20.79 16.73
CA GLY A 90 -4.36 20.49 16.89
C GLY A 90 -4.63 19.07 17.36
N GLY A 91 -5.73 18.46 16.89
CA GLY A 91 -6.24 17.24 17.51
C GLY A 91 -7.09 16.34 16.64
N ARG A 92 -6.86 16.32 15.31
CA ARG A 92 -7.65 15.50 14.39
C ARG A 92 -7.63 14.01 14.79
N GLU A 93 -8.79 13.37 14.75
CA GLU A 93 -8.92 11.98 15.21
C GLU A 93 -8.17 10.99 14.32
N ASP A 94 -8.13 11.22 13.00
CA ASP A 94 -7.33 10.42 12.08
C ASP A 94 -5.84 10.48 12.42
N SER A 95 -5.30 11.67 12.68
CA SER A 95 -3.94 11.87 13.17
C SER A 95 -3.69 11.15 14.50
N ASN A 96 -4.61 11.24 15.47
CA ASN A 96 -4.46 10.60 16.79
C ASN A 96 -4.32 9.07 16.70
N VAL A 97 -5.07 8.44 15.79
CA VAL A 97 -4.97 6.99 15.53
C VAL A 97 -3.58 6.63 15.02
N TYR A 98 -3.07 7.35 14.01
CA TYR A 98 -1.73 7.08 13.45
C TYR A 98 -0.62 7.37 14.46
N ILE A 99 -0.73 8.45 15.25
CA ILE A 99 0.24 8.76 16.30
C ILE A 99 0.31 7.61 17.32
N ARG A 100 -0.84 7.12 17.81
CA ARG A 100 -0.87 5.96 18.72
C ARG A 100 -0.17 4.75 18.11
N MET A 101 -0.43 4.43 16.85
CA MET A 101 0.21 3.29 16.18
C MET A 101 1.74 3.46 16.10
N LYS A 102 2.24 4.66 15.81
CA LYS A 102 3.68 4.97 15.76
C LYS A 102 4.34 4.78 17.12
N MET A 103 3.74 5.34 18.18
CA MET A 103 4.24 5.23 19.55
C MET A 103 4.24 3.77 20.02
N GLN A 104 3.13 3.05 19.82
CA GLN A 104 3.03 1.63 20.16
C GLN A 104 4.08 0.77 19.44
N PHE A 105 4.36 1.05 18.16
CA PHE A 105 5.40 0.35 17.43
C PHE A 105 6.78 0.63 18.03
N ALA A 106 7.11 1.91 18.30
CA ALA A 106 8.37 2.30 18.93
C ALA A 106 8.55 1.58 20.29
N ASP A 107 7.54 1.62 21.15
CA ASP A 107 7.56 0.97 22.46
C ASP A 107 7.77 -0.55 22.34
N SER A 108 7.10 -1.19 21.37
CA SER A 108 7.17 -2.63 21.16
C SER A 108 8.56 -3.17 20.78
N ILE A 109 9.44 -2.31 20.26
CA ILE A 109 10.82 -2.66 19.92
C ILE A 109 11.85 -2.13 20.92
N GLY A 110 11.41 -1.50 22.01
CA GLY A 110 12.28 -0.88 23.00
C GLY A 110 12.85 0.48 22.60
N ALA A 111 12.31 1.14 21.57
CA ALA A 111 12.59 2.55 21.31
C ALA A 111 11.77 3.45 22.26
N THR A 112 12.07 4.75 22.31
CA THR A 112 11.24 5.75 22.99
C THR A 112 10.53 6.64 21.98
N SER A 113 9.35 7.11 22.37
CA SER A 113 8.61 8.10 21.60
C SER A 113 8.11 9.23 22.48
N GLU A 114 8.05 10.43 21.93
CA GLU A 114 7.55 11.63 22.61
C GLU A 114 6.55 12.34 21.70
N LEU A 115 5.41 12.76 22.24
CA LEU A 115 4.42 13.56 21.53
C LEU A 115 4.52 15.01 22.00
N VAL A 116 4.96 15.89 21.11
CA VAL A 116 4.87 17.34 21.29
C VAL A 116 3.57 17.80 20.66
N LYS A 117 2.53 17.97 21.47
CA LYS A 117 1.23 18.47 21.03
C LYS A 117 1.15 19.98 21.21
N LEU A 118 0.84 20.68 20.14
CA LEU A 118 0.67 22.13 20.06
C LEU A 118 -0.79 22.45 19.77
N GLU A 119 -1.27 23.55 20.34
CA GLU A 119 -2.64 24.03 20.17
C GLU A 119 -2.92 24.51 18.75
N ARG A 120 -4.20 24.58 18.39
CA ARG A 120 -4.64 24.98 17.03
C ARG A 120 -4.23 26.41 16.68
N ASP A 121 -4.08 27.28 17.67
CA ASP A 121 -3.71 28.68 17.51
C ASP A 121 -2.19 28.95 17.53
N VAL A 122 -1.36 27.89 17.48
CA VAL A 122 0.10 28.03 17.39
C VAL A 122 0.50 28.86 16.17
N SER A 123 1.45 29.78 16.35
CA SER A 123 2.02 30.55 15.24
C SER A 123 3.09 29.75 14.49
N GLU A 124 3.30 30.06 13.21
CA GLU A 124 4.39 29.45 12.43
C GLU A 124 5.76 29.65 13.10
N LYS A 125 6.00 30.84 13.67
CA LYS A 125 7.24 31.14 14.41
C LYS A 125 7.42 30.24 15.64
N ALA A 126 6.36 30.03 16.42
CA ALA A 126 6.43 29.18 17.61
C ALA A 126 6.66 27.70 17.22
N LEU A 127 5.99 27.23 16.17
CA LEU A 127 6.21 25.88 15.64
C LEU A 127 7.63 25.71 15.09
N ALA A 128 8.14 26.68 14.33
CA ALA A 128 9.51 26.69 13.82
C ALA A 128 10.53 26.65 14.96
N GLN A 129 10.34 27.46 16.00
CA GLN A 129 11.20 27.45 17.19
C GLN A 129 11.23 26.07 17.85
N LYS A 130 10.07 25.40 17.93
CA LYS A 130 10.00 24.05 18.49
C LYS A 130 10.79 23.04 17.67
N ILE A 131 10.76 23.13 16.34
CA ILE A 131 11.60 22.28 15.47
C ILE A 131 13.09 22.55 15.69
N VAL A 132 13.49 23.82 15.83
CA VAL A 132 14.89 24.19 16.11
C VAL A 132 15.37 23.62 17.45
N GLU A 133 14.56 23.68 18.51
CA GLU A 133 14.87 23.06 19.80
C GLU A 133 15.11 21.54 19.65
N LEU A 134 14.22 20.85 18.93
CA LEU A 134 14.33 19.40 18.72
C LEU A 134 15.55 19.01 17.86
N ASN A 135 15.94 19.86 16.91
CA ASN A 135 17.17 19.66 16.14
C ASN A 135 18.42 19.70 17.04
N GLN A 136 18.43 20.56 18.06
CA GLN A 136 19.56 20.72 18.97
C GLN A 136 19.62 19.66 20.08
N ASP A 137 18.49 18.99 20.38
CA ASP A 137 18.44 17.93 21.39
C ASP A 137 19.16 16.66 20.90
N SER A 138 20.35 16.37 21.44
CA SER A 138 21.15 15.20 21.09
C SER A 138 20.52 13.87 21.50
N SER A 139 19.52 13.88 22.39
CA SER A 139 18.75 12.67 22.74
C SER A 139 17.72 12.29 21.68
N VAL A 140 17.38 13.20 20.76
CA VAL A 140 16.38 13.01 19.70
C VAL A 140 17.05 12.54 18.42
N HIS A 141 16.59 11.41 17.89
CA HIS A 141 17.15 10.77 16.71
C HIS A 141 16.24 10.92 15.49
N GLY A 142 14.92 10.96 15.68
CA GLY A 142 13.95 11.17 14.62
C GLY A 142 12.93 12.22 15.01
N ILE A 143 12.58 13.09 14.06
CA ILE A 143 11.53 14.09 14.20
C ILE A 143 10.55 13.89 13.05
N ILE A 144 9.26 13.92 13.36
CA ILE A 144 8.22 14.09 12.35
C ILE A 144 7.29 15.23 12.71
N THR A 145 6.72 15.87 11.69
CA THR A 145 5.57 16.74 11.84
C THR A 145 4.34 16.00 11.33
N GLN A 146 3.38 15.76 12.20
CA GLN A 146 2.17 15.04 11.82
C GLN A 146 1.30 15.94 10.92
N LEU A 147 1.26 15.59 9.63
CA LEU A 147 0.47 16.29 8.63
C LEU A 147 -0.91 15.62 8.41
N PRO A 148 -1.91 16.39 7.93
CA PRO A 148 -1.90 17.85 7.81
C PRO A 148 -1.99 18.52 9.19
N PHE A 149 -1.47 19.74 9.31
CA PHE A 149 -1.66 20.55 10.52
C PHE A 149 -3.14 20.94 10.67
N ASP A 150 -3.68 20.78 11.89
CA ASP A 150 -4.97 21.32 12.28
C ASP A 150 -4.75 22.60 13.06
N CYS A 151 -4.57 23.69 12.33
CA CYS A 151 -4.31 25.01 12.87
C CYS A 151 -5.34 26.03 12.38
N SER A 152 -5.64 27.02 13.22
CA SER A 152 -6.43 28.20 12.85
C SER A 152 -5.59 29.23 12.08
N ASN A 153 -4.28 29.26 12.32
CA ASN A 153 -3.34 30.11 11.60
C ASN A 153 -2.90 29.48 10.28
N LYS A 154 -2.52 30.32 9.30
CA LYS A 154 -1.88 29.85 8.08
C LYS A 154 -0.42 29.48 8.38
N ILE A 155 -0.10 28.19 8.29
CA ILE A 155 1.25 27.66 8.46
C ILE A 155 1.71 27.04 7.14
N ASN A 156 2.92 27.41 6.70
CA ASN A 156 3.57 26.79 5.57
C ASN A 156 4.22 25.46 5.99
N SER A 157 3.52 24.35 5.73
CA SER A 157 4.02 23.01 6.03
C SER A 157 5.35 22.68 5.36
N ASP A 158 5.58 23.12 4.12
CA ASP A 158 6.86 22.88 3.43
C ASP A 158 8.00 23.58 4.17
N TYR A 159 7.79 24.82 4.65
CA TYR A 159 8.80 25.54 5.45
C TYR A 159 9.13 24.78 6.73
N ILE A 160 8.12 24.36 7.49
CA ILE A 160 8.31 23.64 8.75
C ILE A 160 9.01 22.29 8.55
N VAL A 161 8.63 21.52 7.52
CA VAL A 161 9.27 20.24 7.21
C VAL A 161 10.74 20.44 6.82
N ASN A 162 11.07 21.48 6.06
CA ASN A 162 12.45 21.78 5.66
C ASN A 162 13.31 22.37 6.78
N LEU A 163 12.71 22.77 7.92
CA LEU A 163 13.47 23.16 9.11
C LEU A 163 14.00 21.97 9.90
N ILE A 164 13.45 20.76 9.71
CA ILE A 164 13.94 19.56 10.38
C ILE A 164 15.36 19.28 9.88
N ASP A 165 16.30 19.04 10.80
CA ASP A 165 17.66 18.62 10.44
C ASP A 165 17.56 17.38 9.54
N PRO A 166 18.18 17.37 8.34
CA PRO A 166 18.08 16.22 7.44
C PRO A 166 18.51 14.88 8.07
N LYS A 167 19.39 14.91 9.09
CA LYS A 167 19.82 13.73 9.85
C LYS A 167 18.75 13.22 10.82
N LYS A 168 17.73 14.01 11.14
CA LYS A 168 16.58 13.65 11.98
C LYS A 168 15.26 13.58 11.21
N ASP A 169 15.22 13.92 9.93
CA ASP A 169 14.04 13.83 9.05
C ASP A 169 13.72 12.37 8.67
N VAL A 170 13.26 11.60 9.66
CA VAL A 170 12.96 10.17 9.52
C VAL A 170 11.71 9.89 8.70
N ASP A 171 10.92 10.91 8.37
CA ASP A 171 9.82 10.80 7.39
C ASP A 171 10.30 11.04 5.95
N GLY A 172 11.54 11.50 5.76
CA GLY A 172 12.19 11.69 4.46
C GLY A 172 11.55 12.77 3.59
N LEU A 173 10.84 13.74 4.18
CA LEU A 173 10.02 14.70 3.43
C LEU A 173 10.72 16.02 3.12
N SER A 174 11.87 16.29 3.73
CA SER A 174 12.67 17.48 3.41
C SER A 174 13.13 17.47 1.96
N VAL A 175 13.30 18.67 1.38
CA VAL A 175 13.86 18.84 0.03
C VAL A 175 15.28 18.26 -0.04
N TYR A 176 16.02 18.28 1.08
CA TYR A 176 17.34 17.67 1.16
C TYR A 176 17.27 16.15 0.92
N ASN A 177 16.44 15.43 1.68
CA ASN A 177 16.31 13.97 1.55
C ASN A 177 15.63 13.59 0.23
N ALA A 178 14.65 14.36 -0.23
CA ALA A 178 14.07 14.19 -1.57
C ALA A 178 15.11 14.40 -2.68
N GLY A 179 16.01 15.37 -2.52
CA GLY A 179 17.12 15.64 -3.41
C GLY A 179 18.07 14.44 -3.47
N LYS A 180 18.50 13.91 -2.32
CA LYS A 180 19.35 12.70 -2.27
C LYS A 180 18.72 11.49 -2.95
N LEU A 181 17.44 11.24 -2.65
CA LEU A 181 16.68 10.18 -3.32
C LEU A 181 16.64 10.39 -4.84
N SER A 182 16.47 11.63 -5.30
CA SER A 182 16.46 11.94 -6.74
C SER A 182 17.80 11.73 -7.44
N HIS A 183 18.92 11.79 -6.70
CA HIS A 183 20.28 11.55 -7.21
C HIS A 183 20.75 10.10 -7.01
N GLY A 184 19.93 9.24 -6.41
CA GLY A 184 20.26 7.82 -6.22
C GLY A 184 21.13 7.55 -5.00
N GLU A 185 21.28 8.52 -4.10
CA GLU A 185 21.99 8.36 -2.83
C GLU A 185 21.12 7.58 -1.81
N LEU A 186 20.86 6.30 -2.12
CA LEU A 186 20.08 5.39 -1.27
C LEU A 186 20.91 4.76 -0.14
N ASP A 187 22.23 4.78 -0.28
CA ASP A 187 23.22 4.17 0.61
C ASP A 187 23.85 5.16 1.59
N SER A 188 23.81 6.44 1.25
CA SER A 188 24.25 7.56 2.09
C SER A 188 23.11 8.00 3.01
N SER A 189 23.43 8.75 4.06
CA SER A 189 22.59 9.40 5.09
C SER A 189 21.16 9.91 4.75
N ALA A 190 20.65 9.78 3.53
CA ALA A 190 19.27 10.06 3.17
C ALA A 190 18.28 9.19 3.95
N PHE A 191 17.08 9.74 4.14
CA PHE A 191 15.90 8.98 4.54
C PHE A 191 14.92 8.92 3.37
N VAL A 192 14.45 7.72 3.07
CA VAL A 192 13.40 7.49 2.08
C VAL A 192 12.04 7.67 2.75
N PRO A 193 11.06 8.34 2.09
CA PRO A 193 9.73 8.48 2.66
C PRO A 193 9.09 7.13 3.01
N CYS A 194 8.42 7.09 4.16
CA CYS A 194 8.01 5.84 4.80
C CYS A 194 7.06 4.99 3.93
N THR A 195 6.07 5.63 3.30
CA THR A 195 5.08 4.96 2.45
C THR A 195 5.69 4.32 1.19
N PRO A 196 6.44 5.04 0.34
CA PRO A 196 7.08 4.42 -0.83
C PRO A 196 8.15 3.40 -0.44
N ASN A 197 8.86 3.58 0.69
CA ASN A 197 9.77 2.54 1.20
C ASN A 197 9.00 1.26 1.57
N GLY A 198 7.86 1.40 2.25
CA GLY A 198 6.98 0.29 2.59
C GLY A 198 6.43 -0.42 1.36
N CYS A 199 6.10 0.33 0.31
CA CYS A 199 5.69 -0.22 -0.98
C CYS A 199 6.82 -1.03 -1.62
N LEU A 200 8.05 -0.52 -1.62
CA LEU A 200 9.22 -1.22 -2.16
C LEU A 200 9.44 -2.56 -1.44
N GLU A 201 9.33 -2.60 -0.11
CA GLU A 201 9.43 -3.85 0.66
C GLU A 201 8.30 -4.84 0.34
N LEU A 202 7.07 -4.36 0.13
CA LEU A 202 5.95 -5.22 -0.30
C LEU A 202 6.17 -5.77 -1.71
N ILE A 203 6.74 -4.98 -2.63
CA ILE A 203 7.11 -5.44 -3.96
C ILE A 203 8.18 -6.53 -3.86
N LYS A 204 9.24 -6.33 -3.05
CA LYS A 204 10.25 -7.37 -2.81
C LYS A 204 9.62 -8.66 -2.24
N LYS A 205 8.68 -8.54 -1.30
CA LYS A 205 7.96 -9.68 -0.71
C LYS A 205 7.06 -10.43 -1.71
N SER A 206 6.62 -9.77 -2.78
CA SER A 206 5.85 -10.42 -3.84
C SER A 206 6.68 -11.48 -4.58
N GLY A 207 8.01 -11.30 -4.64
CA GLY A 207 8.95 -12.16 -5.38
C GLY A 207 9.17 -11.75 -6.83
N ILE A 208 8.57 -10.65 -7.31
CA ILE A 208 8.84 -10.14 -8.65
C ILE A 208 10.25 -9.56 -8.75
N LYS A 209 10.92 -9.79 -9.88
CA LYS A 209 12.19 -9.12 -10.20
C LYS A 209 11.91 -7.67 -10.62
N ILE A 210 12.40 -6.70 -9.83
CA ILE A 210 12.21 -5.26 -10.12
C ILE A 210 13.12 -4.82 -11.26
N GLU A 211 14.38 -5.28 -11.26
CA GLU A 211 15.35 -4.98 -12.31
C GLU A 211 14.83 -5.43 -13.69
N GLY A 212 14.79 -4.50 -14.65
CA GLY A 212 14.31 -4.72 -16.01
C GLY A 212 12.78 -4.72 -16.16
N SER A 213 12.02 -4.63 -15.07
CA SER A 213 10.56 -4.58 -15.11
C SER A 213 10.03 -3.25 -15.65
N ARG A 214 8.80 -3.25 -16.18
CA ARG A 214 8.04 -2.03 -16.46
C ARG A 214 7.16 -1.69 -15.26
N SER A 215 7.45 -0.58 -14.60
CA SER A 215 6.64 -0.08 -13.49
C SER A 215 5.77 1.09 -13.89
N VAL A 216 4.51 1.10 -13.43
CA VAL A 216 3.61 2.24 -13.55
C VAL A 216 3.25 2.73 -12.15
N VAL A 217 3.52 4.02 -11.90
CA VAL A 217 3.10 4.70 -10.67
C VAL A 217 1.98 5.67 -11.03
N ILE A 218 0.79 5.45 -10.47
CA ILE A 218 -0.34 6.33 -10.64
C ILE A 218 -0.40 7.30 -9.45
N GLY A 219 -0.08 8.57 -9.72
CA GLY A 219 0.08 9.60 -8.70
C GLY A 219 1.50 10.15 -8.68
N ARG A 220 1.62 11.45 -8.40
CA ARG A 220 2.91 12.19 -8.37
C ARG A 220 3.01 13.13 -7.17
N SER A 221 2.41 12.73 -6.05
CA SER A 221 2.48 13.49 -4.80
C SER A 221 3.91 13.50 -4.28
N LYS A 222 4.26 14.53 -3.51
CA LYS A 222 5.58 14.64 -2.84
C LYS A 222 5.85 13.48 -1.88
N ILE A 223 4.81 12.96 -1.23
CA ILE A 223 4.90 11.99 -0.14
C ILE A 223 4.96 10.53 -0.65
N VAL A 224 4.30 10.23 -1.77
CA VAL A 224 4.16 8.84 -2.26
C VAL A 224 4.57 8.70 -3.72
N GLY A 225 3.87 9.34 -4.64
CA GLY A 225 4.00 9.04 -6.06
C GLY A 225 5.39 9.30 -6.64
N SER A 226 5.91 10.52 -6.45
CA SER A 226 7.24 10.90 -6.95
C SER A 226 8.38 10.09 -6.32
N PRO A 227 8.48 9.95 -4.98
CA PRO A 227 9.52 9.11 -4.38
C PRO A 227 9.38 7.62 -4.72
N MET A 228 8.16 7.09 -4.87
CA MET A 228 7.96 5.70 -5.31
C MET A 228 8.54 5.46 -6.71
N ALA A 229 8.30 6.40 -7.64
CA ALA A 229 8.84 6.29 -8.98
C ALA A 229 10.38 6.30 -8.98
N GLN A 230 11.00 7.15 -8.16
CA GLN A 230 12.45 7.22 -8.01
C GLN A 230 13.01 5.92 -7.40
N LEU A 231 12.37 5.35 -6.38
CA LEU A 231 12.80 4.08 -5.80
C LEU A 231 12.76 2.94 -6.83
N LEU A 232 11.71 2.84 -7.63
CA LEU A 232 11.61 1.82 -8.68
C LEU A 232 12.69 2.01 -9.74
N MET A 233 12.93 3.26 -10.14
CA MET A 233 13.99 3.61 -11.09
C MET A 233 15.36 3.20 -10.58
N TRP A 234 15.70 3.53 -9.33
CA TRP A 234 16.97 3.16 -8.71
C TRP A 234 17.08 1.66 -8.38
N ASN A 235 15.98 0.92 -8.42
CA ASN A 235 15.96 -0.54 -8.44
C ASN A 235 15.92 -1.10 -9.88
N ASN A 236 16.40 -0.32 -10.85
CA ASN A 236 16.56 -0.67 -12.27
C ASN A 236 15.26 -1.01 -13.02
N SER A 237 14.13 -0.46 -12.60
CA SER A 237 12.87 -0.57 -13.36
C SER A 237 12.75 0.56 -14.40
N THR A 238 12.14 0.27 -15.55
CA THR A 238 11.64 1.30 -16.47
C THR A 238 10.32 1.86 -15.93
N VAL A 239 10.31 3.12 -15.50
CA VAL A 239 9.17 3.70 -14.76
C VAL A 239 8.37 4.68 -15.63
N THR A 240 7.05 4.53 -15.64
CA THR A 240 6.10 5.51 -16.18
C THR A 240 5.25 6.10 -15.06
N ILE A 241 5.18 7.43 -14.98
CA ILE A 241 4.36 8.14 -13.99
C ILE A 241 3.08 8.62 -14.65
N CYS A 242 1.93 8.20 -14.12
CA CYS A 242 0.61 8.65 -14.55
C CYS A 242 0.02 9.65 -13.56
N HIS A 243 -0.83 10.57 -14.05
CA HIS A 243 -1.52 11.57 -13.24
C HIS A 243 -2.84 11.99 -13.89
N SER A 244 -3.55 12.94 -13.29
CA SER A 244 -4.88 13.42 -13.73
C SER A 244 -4.97 13.99 -15.15
N ARG A 245 -3.84 14.17 -15.84
CA ARG A 245 -3.78 14.68 -17.23
C ARG A 245 -3.22 13.64 -18.20
N THR A 246 -2.94 12.42 -17.72
CA THR A 246 -2.52 11.30 -18.56
C THR A 246 -3.69 10.83 -19.40
N LYS A 247 -3.52 10.80 -20.72
CA LYS A 247 -4.48 10.19 -21.65
C LYS A 247 -4.26 8.69 -21.69
N ASN A 248 -5.33 7.92 -21.91
CA ASN A 248 -5.31 6.46 -22.07
C ASN A 248 -4.56 5.74 -20.93
N ILE A 249 -4.83 6.16 -19.69
CA ILE A 249 -4.13 5.64 -18.51
C ILE A 249 -4.25 4.11 -18.39
N ASP A 250 -5.39 3.56 -18.79
CA ASP A 250 -5.67 2.12 -18.81
C ASP A 250 -4.77 1.37 -19.81
N GLU A 251 -4.45 1.95 -20.97
CA GLU A 251 -3.51 1.37 -21.95
C GLU A 251 -2.07 1.35 -21.41
N ILE A 252 -1.69 2.41 -20.68
CA ILE A 252 -0.37 2.49 -20.03
C ILE A 252 -0.27 1.45 -18.91
N CYS A 253 -1.29 1.34 -18.06
CA CYS A 253 -1.34 0.37 -16.97
C CYS A 253 -1.26 -1.08 -17.47
N ARG A 254 -1.83 -1.38 -18.65
CA ARG A 254 -1.79 -2.72 -19.26
C ARG A 254 -0.38 -3.20 -19.65
N GLN A 255 0.61 -2.32 -19.61
CA GLN A 255 2.01 -2.65 -19.88
C GLN A 255 2.82 -2.92 -18.60
N ALA A 256 2.25 -2.66 -17.41
CA ALA A 256 2.95 -2.67 -16.15
C ALA A 256 3.15 -4.10 -15.60
N ASP A 257 4.39 -4.47 -15.32
CA ASP A 257 4.72 -5.64 -14.47
C ASP A 257 4.45 -5.33 -13.00
N ILE A 258 4.68 -4.07 -12.60
CA ILE A 258 4.45 -3.55 -11.25
C ILE A 258 3.58 -2.30 -11.38
N LEU A 259 2.44 -2.28 -10.69
CA LEU A 259 1.55 -1.12 -10.65
C LEU A 259 1.42 -0.63 -9.20
N VAL A 260 1.72 0.65 -8.97
CA VAL A 260 1.52 1.32 -7.68
C VAL A 260 0.48 2.41 -7.83
N ALA A 261 -0.63 2.31 -7.08
CA ALA A 261 -1.71 3.29 -7.08
C ALA A 261 -1.66 4.17 -5.83
N ALA A 262 -1.53 5.49 -6.01
CA ALA A 262 -1.47 6.48 -4.94
C ALA A 262 -2.17 7.79 -5.36
N VAL A 263 -3.47 7.70 -5.64
CA VAL A 263 -4.32 8.77 -6.19
C VAL A 263 -5.36 9.31 -5.22
N GLY A 264 -5.72 8.56 -4.17
CA GLY A 264 -6.80 8.96 -3.25
C GLY A 264 -8.17 8.99 -3.93
N ARG A 265 -8.45 7.98 -4.76
CA ARG A 265 -9.72 7.80 -5.48
C ARG A 265 -10.17 6.36 -5.35
N ALA A 266 -11.18 6.14 -4.51
CA ALA A 266 -11.75 4.83 -4.21
C ALA A 266 -11.98 3.98 -5.47
N GLN A 267 -11.33 2.82 -5.53
CA GLN A 267 -11.57 1.76 -6.52
C GLN A 267 -11.50 2.23 -7.99
N MET A 268 -10.67 3.23 -8.28
CA MET A 268 -10.50 3.78 -9.62
C MET A 268 -9.83 2.78 -10.58
N VAL A 269 -8.78 2.10 -10.13
CA VAL A 269 -8.03 1.13 -10.95
C VAL A 269 -8.82 -0.16 -11.04
N LYS A 270 -9.13 -0.60 -12.28
CA LYS A 270 -9.92 -1.81 -12.56
C LYS A 270 -9.04 -2.96 -13.02
N GLY A 271 -9.54 -4.19 -12.91
CA GLY A 271 -8.86 -5.41 -13.35
C GLY A 271 -8.51 -5.37 -14.83
N SER A 272 -9.36 -4.76 -15.66
CA SER A 272 -9.13 -4.57 -17.10
C SER A 272 -7.94 -3.66 -17.44
N TRP A 273 -7.44 -2.88 -16.48
CA TRP A 273 -6.26 -2.03 -16.65
C TRP A 273 -4.97 -2.79 -16.39
N LEU A 274 -5.04 -3.99 -15.79
CA LEU A 274 -3.86 -4.72 -15.36
C LEU A 274 -3.31 -5.59 -16.49
N LYS A 275 -1.98 -5.66 -16.58
CA LYS A 275 -1.30 -6.75 -17.28
C LYS A 275 -1.57 -8.05 -16.51
N PRO A 276 -1.96 -9.16 -17.18
CA PRO A 276 -2.06 -10.46 -16.53
C PRO A 276 -0.75 -10.84 -15.83
N GLY A 277 -0.83 -11.15 -14.53
CA GLY A 277 0.33 -11.48 -13.71
C GLY A 277 1.07 -10.28 -13.10
N ALA A 278 0.57 -9.05 -13.24
CA ALA A 278 1.16 -7.87 -12.59
C ALA A 278 1.16 -7.98 -11.06
N VAL A 279 2.12 -7.32 -10.41
CA VAL A 279 2.10 -7.05 -8.97
C VAL A 279 1.43 -5.70 -8.74
N VAL A 280 0.46 -5.66 -7.84
CA VAL A 280 -0.34 -4.46 -7.57
C VAL A 280 -0.17 -3.99 -6.12
N ILE A 281 0.28 -2.76 -5.95
CA ILE A 281 0.43 -2.09 -4.65
C ILE A 281 -0.58 -0.94 -4.58
N ASP A 282 -1.42 -0.97 -3.56
CA ASP A 282 -2.49 0.00 -3.33
C ASP A 282 -2.19 0.83 -2.08
N CYS A 283 -1.82 2.09 -2.29
CA CYS A 283 -1.54 3.07 -1.24
C CYS A 283 -2.79 3.84 -0.81
N GLY A 284 -3.92 3.66 -1.49
CA GLY A 284 -5.14 4.40 -1.25
C GLY A 284 -5.76 4.09 0.11
N ILE A 285 -6.24 5.12 0.79
CA ILE A 285 -7.06 4.99 1.99
C ILE A 285 -8.27 5.90 1.81
N ASN A 286 -9.39 5.30 1.41
CA ASN A 286 -10.64 5.99 1.13
C ASN A 286 -11.73 5.46 2.06
N VAL A 287 -12.47 6.36 2.70
CA VAL A 287 -13.63 6.00 3.54
C VAL A 287 -14.88 6.00 2.67
N ILE A 288 -15.62 4.90 2.65
CA ILE A 288 -16.91 4.80 1.96
C ILE A 288 -18.01 4.30 2.91
N PRO A 289 -19.28 4.65 2.69
CA PRO A 289 -20.40 4.14 3.49
C PRO A 289 -20.49 2.60 3.40
N ASP A 290 -20.77 1.97 4.54
CA ASP A 290 -21.02 0.52 4.66
C ASP A 290 -21.89 0.23 5.88
N ALA A 291 -23.18 0.00 5.65
CA ALA A 291 -24.16 -0.30 6.69
C ALA A 291 -23.90 -1.64 7.41
N THR A 292 -23.03 -2.50 6.88
CA THR A 292 -22.66 -3.77 7.53
C THR A 292 -21.61 -3.58 8.64
N LYS A 293 -20.95 -2.41 8.70
CA LYS A 293 -19.94 -2.09 9.72
C LYS A 293 -20.56 -1.30 10.86
N LYS A 294 -20.07 -1.55 12.09
CA LYS A 294 -20.49 -0.80 13.29
C LYS A 294 -20.28 0.71 13.16
N SER A 295 -19.24 1.14 12.44
CA SER A 295 -18.95 2.55 12.15
C SER A 295 -19.83 3.16 11.05
N GLY A 296 -20.65 2.35 10.35
CA GLY A 296 -21.38 2.77 9.16
C GLY A 296 -20.49 3.02 7.93
N THR A 297 -19.19 2.72 8.02
CA THR A 297 -18.18 2.99 6.99
C THR A 297 -17.14 1.88 6.91
N ARG A 298 -16.50 1.75 5.74
CA ARG A 298 -15.32 0.90 5.55
C ARG A 298 -14.21 1.64 4.79
N LEU A 299 -12.99 1.15 4.96
CA LEU A 299 -11.83 1.59 4.18
C LEU A 299 -11.71 0.77 2.89
N VAL A 300 -11.43 1.44 1.79
CA VAL A 300 -11.06 0.85 0.50
C VAL A 300 -9.88 1.59 -0.09
N GLY A 301 -9.13 0.90 -0.94
CA GLY A 301 -8.00 1.50 -1.63
C GLY A 301 -8.38 2.18 -2.94
N ASP A 302 -7.37 2.57 -3.69
CA ASP A 302 -7.51 3.16 -5.02
C ASP A 302 -7.75 2.10 -6.11
N VAL A 303 -7.53 0.82 -5.76
CA VAL A 303 -7.71 -0.33 -6.62
C VAL A 303 -9.01 -1.04 -6.28
N ASP A 304 -9.74 -1.46 -7.31
CA ASP A 304 -10.86 -2.37 -7.15
C ASP A 304 -10.35 -3.78 -6.82
N PHE A 305 -10.08 -4.02 -5.53
CA PHE A 305 -9.39 -5.21 -5.05
C PHE A 305 -10.01 -6.52 -5.54
N GLU A 306 -11.34 -6.62 -5.54
CA GLU A 306 -12.06 -7.85 -5.92
C GLU A 306 -11.94 -8.17 -7.41
N ASP A 307 -11.95 -7.14 -8.26
CA ASP A 307 -11.76 -7.26 -9.70
C ASP A 307 -10.27 -7.54 -10.02
N CYS A 308 -9.37 -6.69 -9.51
CA CYS A 308 -7.94 -6.76 -9.78
C CYS A 308 -7.27 -8.05 -9.29
N ARG A 309 -7.71 -8.64 -8.19
CA ARG A 309 -7.15 -9.90 -7.67
C ARG A 309 -7.39 -11.10 -8.59
N THR A 310 -8.26 -10.99 -9.59
CA THR A 310 -8.48 -12.05 -10.58
C THR A 310 -7.46 -12.01 -11.73
N VAL A 311 -6.70 -10.91 -11.86
CA VAL A 311 -5.74 -10.66 -12.94
C VAL A 311 -4.29 -10.61 -12.44
N ALA A 312 -4.08 -9.99 -11.27
CA ALA A 312 -2.77 -9.81 -10.66
C ALA A 312 -2.14 -11.15 -10.22
N SER A 313 -0.80 -11.23 -10.20
CA SER A 313 -0.08 -12.34 -9.55
C SER A 313 -0.02 -12.16 -8.04
N ALA A 314 0.14 -10.91 -7.58
CA ALA A 314 0.12 -10.54 -6.17
C ALA A 314 -0.49 -9.13 -5.99
N ILE A 315 -1.19 -8.92 -4.87
CA ILE A 315 -1.89 -7.67 -4.60
C ILE A 315 -1.91 -7.34 -3.10
N THR A 316 -1.74 -6.07 -2.74
CA THR A 316 -1.90 -5.62 -1.35
C THR A 316 -3.37 -5.37 -1.01
N PRO A 317 -3.87 -5.83 0.14
CA PRO A 317 -5.23 -5.51 0.59
C PRO A 317 -5.30 -4.10 1.19
N VAL A 318 -6.49 -3.50 1.15
CA VAL A 318 -6.79 -2.28 1.93
C VAL A 318 -8.05 -2.54 2.76
N PRO A 319 -7.98 -2.42 4.10
CA PRO A 319 -6.79 -2.16 4.93
C PRO A 319 -5.85 -3.38 5.04
N GLY A 320 -4.66 -3.18 5.62
CA GLY A 320 -3.73 -4.27 5.97
C GLY A 320 -2.55 -4.47 5.00
N GLY A 321 -2.49 -3.70 3.92
CA GLY A 321 -1.36 -3.64 2.98
C GLY A 321 -0.36 -2.55 3.35
N VAL A 322 -0.37 -1.44 2.62
CA VAL A 322 0.65 -0.37 2.74
C VAL A 322 0.64 0.34 4.11
N GLY A 323 -0.53 0.57 4.71
CA GLY A 323 -0.66 1.34 5.96
C GLY A 323 0.22 0.85 7.13
N PRO A 324 0.18 -0.44 7.52
CA PRO A 324 1.08 -1.00 8.53
C PRO A 324 2.57 -0.83 8.22
N MET A 325 2.94 -0.89 6.93
CA MET A 325 4.32 -0.72 6.48
C MET A 325 4.82 0.71 6.67
N THR A 326 3.98 1.72 6.45
CA THR A 326 4.35 3.12 6.69
C THR A 326 4.84 3.34 8.13
N VAL A 327 4.19 2.74 9.13
CA VAL A 327 4.62 2.83 10.53
C VAL A 327 5.94 2.09 10.76
N ALA A 328 6.07 0.87 10.24
CA ALA A 328 7.29 0.09 10.38
C ALA A 328 8.51 0.78 9.75
N MET A 329 8.34 1.43 8.60
CA MET A 329 9.41 2.16 7.91
C MET A 329 9.82 3.43 8.63
N LEU A 330 8.87 4.17 9.20
CA LEU A 330 9.20 5.33 10.04
C LEU A 330 10.10 4.94 11.22
N ILE A 331 9.74 3.87 11.92
CA ILE A 331 10.53 3.40 13.06
C ILE A 331 11.86 2.81 12.59
N SER A 332 11.90 2.16 11.42
CA SER A 332 13.17 1.71 10.81
C SER A 332 14.12 2.87 10.56
N ASN A 333 13.64 3.96 9.96
CA ASN A 333 14.41 5.19 9.76
C ASN A 333 14.89 5.80 11.09
N THR A 334 14.07 5.75 12.14
CA THR A 334 14.45 6.22 13.48
C THR A 334 15.57 5.38 14.09
N VAL A 335 15.49 4.05 14.00
CA VAL A 335 16.54 3.14 14.48
C VAL A 335 17.83 3.34 13.67
N GLU A 336 17.72 3.55 12.36
CA GLU A 336 18.86 3.85 11.51
C GLU A 336 19.52 5.19 11.87
N SER A 337 18.73 6.24 12.08
CA SER A 337 19.23 7.54 12.56
C SER A 337 20.03 7.37 13.84
N ALA A 338 19.48 6.66 14.83
CA ALA A 338 20.16 6.36 16.08
C ALA A 338 21.42 5.50 15.90
N SER A 339 21.44 4.58 14.94
CA SER A 339 22.65 3.79 14.63
C SER A 339 23.77 4.67 14.07
N ARG A 340 23.43 5.69 13.28
CA ARG A 340 24.39 6.63 12.66
C ARG A 340 25.02 7.56 13.70
N THR A 341 24.32 7.94 14.77
CA THR A 341 24.90 8.78 15.83
C THR A 341 25.96 8.03 16.64
N VAL A 342 25.84 6.71 16.75
CA VAL A 342 26.85 5.86 17.41
C VAL A 342 28.09 5.69 16.53
N SER A 343 27.91 5.49 15.22
CA SER A 343 29.02 5.22 14.29
C SER A 343 29.87 6.46 13.97
N ALA A 344 29.37 7.66 14.32
CA ALA A 344 30.05 8.94 14.09
C ALA A 344 30.88 9.42 15.30
N ASN A 345 30.78 8.73 16.44
CA ASN A 345 31.54 8.97 17.67
C ASN A 345 32.62 7.89 17.85
#